data_AF-A0A7X7MX31-F1
#
_entry.id   AF-A0A7X7MX31-F1
#
_cell.length_a   1.000
_cell.length_b   1.000
_cell.length_c   1.000
_cell.angle_alpha   90.00
_cell.angle_beta   90.00
_cell.angle_gamma   90.00
#
_symmetry.space_group_name_H-M   'P 1'
#
loop_
_entity.id
_entity.type
_entity.pdbx_description
1 polymer ?
#
loop_
_entity_poly.entity_id
_entity_poly.type
_entity_poly.pdbx_seq_one_letter_code
_entity_poly.pdbx_strand_id
1 'polypeptide(L)'
;PAEVCNLSECHLPLFELMWRMLPKGQQVAKDMYGLNGFVAHHNTDIFGDCAPQDTVISSTIWAMGAAWLSTHIWMHFEYTNDMDFLKKNLPLIEEACIFIKEYLFENQKGQLVSGPSISPENTYLLESGQQGTLCIGPSMDTQIIRDMIHAYVKSVNLLRIESSLTSELIEIEKRLPKLSIGTHGQLMEWAEDYEEVEPGHRHISHLYALYPSNQITIAKTKELAVAAEITLKRRLQSGGGHTGWSRAWIINMWARLGRGDLAGEHVEELLRKSTYDNLFDCHPPFQIDGNFGGTAGIAEMLMQSHNGYVELLPALPSKWREGAVTGLKARGDVCVSFSWKDGKVKEGCVETGRIGICHLRKPENMRITSIDETVSMSECDEILTFQSEESFVVKFACD
;
A
#
# COMPACT_ATOMS: atom_id res chain seq x y z
N PRO A 1 -3.98 7.99 -3.99
CA PRO A 1 -4.02 9.47 -4.02
C PRO A 1 -5.18 10.08 -3.22
N ALA A 2 -6.35 9.42 -3.15
CA ALA A 2 -7.53 9.96 -2.47
C ALA A 2 -7.21 10.54 -1.08
N GLU A 3 -6.54 9.77 -0.23
CA GLU A 3 -6.18 10.27 1.11
C GLU A 3 -5.04 11.29 1.10
N VAL A 4 -3.85 10.90 0.62
CA VAL A 4 -2.64 11.73 0.71
C VAL A 4 -2.76 13.08 -0.02
N CYS A 5 -3.59 13.16 -1.06
CA CYS A 5 -3.87 14.40 -1.80
C CYS A 5 -5.11 15.14 -1.29
N ASN A 6 -5.60 14.80 -0.08
CA ASN A 6 -6.68 15.47 0.62
C ASN A 6 -8.02 15.49 -0.15
N LEU A 7 -8.42 14.32 -0.64
CA LEU A 7 -9.67 14.04 -1.36
C LEU A 7 -10.37 12.80 -0.72
N SER A 8 -10.39 12.73 0.60
CA SER A 8 -10.90 11.57 1.36
C SER A 8 -12.36 11.21 1.00
N GLU A 9 -13.18 12.21 0.65
CA GLU A 9 -14.56 12.00 0.19
C GLU A 9 -14.64 11.22 -1.13
N CYS A 10 -13.62 11.30 -1.98
CA CYS A 10 -13.55 10.53 -3.23
C CYS A 10 -13.25 9.04 -2.98
N HIS A 11 -12.87 8.65 -1.75
CA HIS A 11 -12.67 7.25 -1.38
C HIS A 11 -13.99 6.55 -1.00
N LEU A 12 -15.01 7.31 -0.57
CA LEU A 12 -16.28 6.78 -0.07
C LEU A 12 -17.00 5.84 -1.05
N PRO A 13 -17.06 6.11 -2.37
CA PRO A 13 -17.71 5.22 -3.33
C PRO A 13 -17.09 3.81 -3.40
N LEU A 14 -15.80 3.64 -3.06
CA LEU A 14 -15.17 2.32 -2.99
C LEU A 14 -15.81 1.46 -1.90
N PHE A 15 -16.05 2.04 -0.72
CA PHE A 15 -16.65 1.33 0.40
C PHE A 15 -18.12 1.01 0.15
N GLU A 16 -18.85 1.88 -0.56
CA GLU A 16 -20.21 1.60 -1.02
C GLU A 16 -20.24 0.42 -2.00
N LEU A 17 -19.26 0.33 -2.91
CA LEU A 17 -19.11 -0.83 -3.80
C LEU A 17 -18.82 -2.11 -3.01
N MET A 18 -17.94 -2.06 -2.00
CA MET A 18 -17.65 -3.22 -1.15
C MET A 18 -18.90 -3.72 -0.40
N TRP A 19 -19.74 -2.81 0.12
CA TRP A 19 -21.03 -3.18 0.73
C TRP A 19 -21.98 -3.85 -0.27
N ARG A 20 -21.96 -3.42 -1.54
CA ARG A 20 -22.74 -4.07 -2.62
C ARG A 20 -22.18 -5.46 -2.97
N MET A 21 -20.86 -5.61 -2.94
CA MET A 21 -20.17 -6.87 -3.21
C MET A 21 -20.40 -7.91 -2.11
N LEU A 22 -20.46 -7.50 -0.84
CA LEU A 22 -20.51 -8.39 0.32
C LEU A 22 -21.47 -9.59 0.17
N PRO A 23 -22.79 -9.42 -0.08
CA PRO A 23 -23.72 -10.57 -0.17
C PRO A 23 -23.38 -11.52 -1.34
N LYS A 24 -22.83 -10.99 -2.44
CA LYS A 24 -22.41 -11.80 -3.59
C LYS A 24 -21.13 -12.55 -3.30
N GLY A 25 -20.16 -11.90 -2.67
CA GLY A 25 -18.92 -12.54 -2.26
C GLY A 25 -19.13 -13.61 -1.19
N GLN A 26 -20.12 -13.43 -0.29
CA GLN A 26 -20.55 -14.48 0.64
C GLN A 26 -21.17 -15.68 -0.08
N GLN A 27 -22.00 -15.43 -1.10
CA GLN A 27 -22.55 -16.51 -1.93
C GLN A 27 -21.44 -17.26 -2.67
N VAL A 28 -20.47 -16.54 -3.26
CA VAL A 28 -19.31 -17.14 -3.94
C VAL A 28 -18.44 -17.94 -2.98
N ALA A 29 -18.17 -17.43 -1.77
CA ALA A 29 -17.44 -18.15 -0.73
C ALA A 29 -18.11 -19.50 -0.44
N LYS A 30 -19.44 -19.51 -0.33
CA LYS A 30 -20.20 -20.70 -0.02
C LYS A 30 -20.25 -21.69 -1.19
N ASP A 31 -20.59 -21.21 -2.38
CA ASP A 31 -20.86 -22.07 -3.53
C ASP A 31 -19.59 -22.65 -4.14
N MET A 32 -18.51 -21.85 -4.21
CA MET A 32 -17.26 -22.27 -4.85
C MET A 32 -16.30 -22.96 -3.89
N TYR A 33 -16.20 -22.45 -2.66
CA TYR A 33 -15.20 -22.91 -1.70
C TYR A 33 -15.80 -23.73 -0.56
N GLY A 34 -17.12 -23.71 -0.37
CA GLY A 34 -17.77 -24.31 0.80
C GLY A 34 -17.51 -23.55 2.11
N LEU A 35 -16.91 -22.37 2.02
CA LEU A 35 -16.43 -21.57 3.15
C LEU A 35 -17.40 -20.44 3.50
N ASN A 36 -17.19 -19.82 4.65
CA ASN A 36 -17.90 -18.63 5.10
C ASN A 36 -17.09 -17.36 4.78
N GLY A 37 -17.67 -16.19 5.05
CA GLY A 37 -17.00 -14.91 4.89
C GLY A 37 -17.14 -14.29 3.50
N PHE A 38 -16.34 -13.25 3.23
CA PHE A 38 -16.41 -12.43 2.02
C PHE A 38 -15.18 -12.66 1.13
N VAL A 39 -15.40 -13.23 -0.06
CA VAL A 39 -14.38 -13.33 -1.11
C VAL A 39 -14.74 -12.48 -2.32
N ALA A 40 -13.72 -11.92 -2.96
CA ALA A 40 -13.78 -11.38 -4.31
C ALA A 40 -12.46 -11.69 -5.01
N HIS A 41 -12.52 -11.82 -6.33
CA HIS A 41 -11.35 -12.15 -7.16
C HIS A 41 -10.77 -10.89 -7.81
N HIS A 42 -10.06 -11.03 -8.94
CA HIS A 42 -9.36 -9.92 -9.58
C HIS A 42 -10.27 -8.83 -10.19
N ASN A 43 -11.49 -9.18 -10.62
CA ASN A 43 -12.43 -8.27 -11.26
C ASN A 43 -13.78 -8.15 -10.52
N THR A 44 -14.41 -6.99 -10.63
CA THR A 44 -15.79 -6.72 -10.21
C THR A 44 -16.45 -5.71 -11.15
N ASP A 45 -17.73 -5.43 -10.96
CA ASP A 45 -18.51 -4.54 -11.81
C ASP A 45 -19.50 -3.67 -11.01
N ILE A 46 -20.33 -2.88 -11.70
CA ILE A 46 -21.35 -2.04 -11.06
C ILE A 46 -22.32 -2.83 -10.17
N PHE A 47 -22.55 -4.11 -10.50
CA PHE A 47 -23.42 -4.99 -9.75
C PHE A 47 -22.70 -5.64 -8.56
N GLY A 48 -21.37 -5.48 -8.43
CA GLY A 48 -20.57 -6.07 -7.36
C GLY A 48 -20.30 -7.56 -7.57
N ASP A 49 -20.13 -8.03 -8.81
CA ASP A 49 -19.73 -9.42 -9.05
C ASP A 49 -18.41 -9.75 -8.33
N CYS A 50 -18.36 -10.96 -7.76
CA CYS A 50 -17.24 -11.45 -6.96
C CYS A 50 -16.70 -12.79 -7.48
N ALA A 51 -17.32 -13.41 -8.50
CA ALA A 51 -16.84 -14.65 -9.07
C ALA A 51 -15.54 -14.43 -9.89
N PRO A 52 -14.67 -15.44 -10.03
CA PRO A 52 -13.54 -15.36 -10.95
C PRO A 52 -14.02 -15.07 -12.37
N GLN A 53 -13.42 -14.07 -13.01
CA GLN A 53 -13.75 -13.68 -14.38
C GLN A 53 -12.70 -14.18 -15.38
N ASP A 54 -13.04 -14.10 -16.66
CA ASP A 54 -12.16 -14.44 -17.78
C ASP A 54 -11.66 -15.89 -17.80
N THR A 55 -10.87 -16.21 -18.81
CA THR A 55 -10.30 -17.56 -19.05
C THR A 55 -8.78 -17.58 -18.97
N VAL A 56 -8.18 -16.47 -18.53
CA VAL A 56 -6.73 -16.29 -18.47
C VAL A 56 -6.22 -16.87 -17.14
N ILE A 57 -5.61 -18.05 -17.20
CA ILE A 57 -5.21 -18.80 -16.00
C ILE A 57 -4.24 -17.99 -15.12
N SER A 58 -3.39 -17.14 -15.72
CA SER A 58 -2.47 -16.27 -15.00
C SER A 58 -3.12 -15.09 -14.28
N SER A 59 -4.45 -14.90 -14.36
CA SER A 59 -5.17 -13.82 -13.66
C SER A 59 -6.43 -14.29 -12.92
N THR A 60 -7.16 -15.27 -13.48
CA THR A 60 -8.50 -15.65 -13.02
C THR A 60 -8.54 -16.16 -11.57
N ILE A 61 -7.65 -17.08 -11.19
CA ILE A 61 -7.69 -17.79 -9.90
C ILE A 61 -6.90 -17.02 -8.83
N TRP A 62 -7.40 -15.85 -8.44
CA TRP A 62 -6.79 -15.00 -7.41
C TRP A 62 -7.84 -14.51 -6.40
N ALA A 63 -7.90 -15.14 -5.23
CA ALA A 63 -8.97 -14.95 -4.22
C ALA A 63 -8.65 -13.87 -3.17
N MET A 64 -7.81 -12.88 -3.51
CA MET A 64 -7.36 -11.84 -2.56
C MET A 64 -7.99 -10.46 -2.81
N GLY A 65 -8.90 -10.33 -3.77
CA GLY A 65 -9.52 -9.04 -4.12
C GLY A 65 -10.23 -8.39 -2.94
N ALA A 66 -11.08 -9.13 -2.25
CA ALA A 66 -11.77 -8.64 -1.04
C ALA A 66 -10.78 -8.30 0.08
N ALA A 67 -9.73 -9.12 0.27
CA ALA A 67 -8.72 -8.89 1.29
C ALA A 67 -7.91 -7.60 1.03
N TRP A 68 -7.47 -7.35 -0.20
CA TRP A 68 -6.78 -6.10 -0.56
C TRP A 68 -7.72 -4.90 -0.42
N LEU A 69 -8.94 -4.97 -0.95
CA LEU A 69 -9.93 -3.89 -0.81
C LEU A 69 -10.20 -3.53 0.66
N SER A 70 -10.28 -4.52 1.56
CA SER A 70 -10.45 -4.30 2.99
C SER A 70 -9.34 -3.47 3.64
N THR A 71 -8.12 -3.48 3.10
CA THR A 71 -7.03 -2.62 3.60
C THR A 71 -7.31 -1.13 3.39
N HIS A 72 -8.14 -0.75 2.41
CA HIS A 72 -8.52 0.64 2.17
C HIS A 72 -9.41 1.21 3.28
N ILE A 73 -10.15 0.37 4.00
CA ILE A 73 -10.99 0.82 5.14
C ILE A 73 -10.08 1.30 6.27
N TRP A 74 -9.06 0.52 6.62
CA TRP A 74 -8.07 0.93 7.61
C TRP A 74 -7.27 2.14 7.13
N MET A 75 -6.88 2.19 5.85
CA MET A 75 -6.21 3.35 5.29
C MET A 75 -7.06 4.63 5.45
N HIS A 76 -8.34 4.60 5.07
CA HIS A 76 -9.21 5.77 5.23
C HIS A 76 -9.31 6.22 6.68
N PHE A 77 -9.45 5.27 7.61
CA PHE A 77 -9.40 5.58 9.04
C PHE A 77 -8.07 6.21 9.44
N GLU A 78 -6.92 5.66 9.03
CA GLU A 78 -5.61 6.22 9.38
C GLU A 78 -5.44 7.68 8.93
N TYR A 79 -6.04 8.09 7.81
CA TYR A 79 -5.95 9.46 7.29
C TYR A 79 -7.04 10.40 7.78
N THR A 80 -8.12 9.89 8.38
CA THR A 80 -9.27 10.71 8.81
C THR A 80 -9.53 10.67 10.30
N ASN A 81 -9.01 9.66 11.00
CA ASN A 81 -9.36 9.31 12.37
C ASN A 81 -10.87 9.24 12.64
N ASP A 82 -11.65 8.89 11.61
CA ASP A 82 -13.10 8.82 11.72
C ASP A 82 -13.55 7.48 12.34
N MET A 83 -13.79 7.52 13.66
CA MET A 83 -14.20 6.35 14.45
C MET A 83 -15.56 5.79 14.02
N ASP A 84 -16.49 6.64 13.60
CA ASP A 84 -17.82 6.21 13.16
C ASP A 84 -17.73 5.50 11.81
N PHE A 85 -16.91 6.02 10.89
CA PHE A 85 -16.58 5.33 9.65
C PHE A 85 -15.95 3.96 9.92
N LEU A 86 -14.97 3.88 10.81
CA LEU A 86 -14.28 2.64 11.12
C LEU A 86 -15.26 1.60 11.67
N LYS A 87 -16.07 1.99 12.66
CA LYS A 87 -17.08 1.14 13.26
C LYS A 87 -18.12 0.66 12.24
N LYS A 88 -18.55 1.55 11.34
CA LYS A 88 -19.51 1.22 10.29
C LYS A 88 -18.96 0.18 9.32
N ASN A 89 -17.69 0.27 8.93
CA ASN A 89 -17.11 -0.54 7.87
C ASN A 89 -16.28 -1.74 8.36
N LEU A 90 -15.97 -1.85 9.66
CA LEU A 90 -15.28 -2.99 10.25
C LEU A 90 -15.88 -4.36 9.85
N PRO A 91 -17.21 -4.55 9.75
CA PRO A 91 -17.77 -5.84 9.33
C PRO A 91 -17.28 -6.33 7.96
N LEU A 92 -16.91 -5.44 7.03
CA LEU A 92 -16.33 -5.84 5.74
C LEU A 92 -14.94 -6.47 5.89
N ILE A 93 -14.12 -5.93 6.81
CA ILE A 93 -12.81 -6.50 7.14
C ILE A 93 -12.99 -7.84 7.86
N GLU A 94 -13.92 -7.89 8.82
CA GLU A 94 -14.25 -9.10 9.59
C GLU A 94 -14.64 -10.27 8.67
N GLU A 95 -15.56 -10.05 7.74
CA GLU A 95 -16.02 -11.07 6.79
C GLU A 95 -14.89 -11.54 5.86
N ALA A 96 -14.01 -10.64 5.41
CA ALA A 96 -12.84 -11.02 4.61
C ALA A 96 -11.83 -11.86 5.44
N CYS A 97 -11.62 -11.51 6.72
CA CYS A 97 -10.83 -12.30 7.66
C CYS A 97 -11.42 -13.70 7.89
N ILE A 98 -12.76 -13.82 7.98
CA ILE A 98 -13.44 -15.13 8.13
C ILE A 98 -13.14 -16.02 6.92
N PHE A 99 -13.28 -15.49 5.70
CA PHE A 99 -12.96 -16.25 4.50
C PHE A 99 -11.50 -16.69 4.47
N ILE A 100 -10.56 -15.75 4.66
CA ILE A 100 -9.13 -16.06 4.60
C ILE A 100 -8.72 -17.08 5.67
N LYS A 101 -9.26 -16.99 6.88
CA LYS A 101 -9.00 -17.96 7.94
C LYS A 101 -9.35 -19.38 7.48
N GLU A 102 -10.49 -19.57 6.82
CA GLU A 102 -10.94 -20.88 6.35
C GLU A 102 -10.26 -21.31 5.03
N TYR A 103 -9.76 -20.35 4.25
CA TYR A 103 -9.09 -20.58 2.97
C TYR A 103 -7.61 -20.98 3.13
N LEU A 104 -6.97 -20.56 4.23
CA LEU A 104 -5.61 -20.95 4.56
C LEU A 104 -5.53 -22.43 4.99
N PHE A 105 -4.47 -23.11 4.56
CA PHE A 105 -4.16 -24.46 4.98
C PHE A 105 -2.69 -24.62 5.35
N GLU A 106 -2.37 -25.66 6.13
CA GLU A 106 -1.00 -25.93 6.58
C GLU A 106 -0.19 -26.61 5.47
N ASN A 107 0.96 -26.04 5.13
CA ASN A 107 1.92 -26.66 4.23
C ASN A 107 2.83 -27.66 4.96
N GLN A 108 3.68 -28.37 4.21
CA GLN A 108 4.64 -29.35 4.79
C GLN A 108 5.67 -28.72 5.74
N LYS A 109 5.85 -27.40 5.72
CA LYS A 109 6.75 -26.63 6.59
C LYS A 109 6.02 -26.12 7.86
N GLY A 110 4.75 -26.48 8.08
CA GLY A 110 3.93 -26.06 9.22
C GLY A 110 3.35 -24.64 9.13
N GLN A 111 3.57 -23.97 7.99
CA GLN A 111 3.10 -22.60 7.74
C GLN A 111 1.69 -22.60 7.17
N LEU A 112 0.93 -21.54 7.43
CA LEU A 112 -0.39 -21.35 6.83
C LEU A 112 -0.24 -20.60 5.51
N VAL A 113 -0.63 -21.25 4.41
CA VAL A 113 -0.51 -20.74 3.04
C VAL A 113 -1.87 -20.69 2.36
N SER A 114 -2.04 -19.75 1.43
CA SER A 114 -3.22 -19.64 0.58
C SER A 114 -3.09 -20.54 -0.66
N GLY A 115 -4.20 -20.97 -1.23
CA GLY A 115 -4.22 -21.49 -2.59
C GLY A 115 -5.34 -22.49 -2.88
N PRO A 116 -5.57 -22.83 -4.16
CA PRO A 116 -4.77 -22.42 -5.32
C PRO A 116 -4.87 -20.91 -5.62
N SER A 117 -3.73 -20.27 -5.91
CA SER A 117 -3.62 -18.85 -6.19
C SER A 117 -2.62 -18.60 -7.33
N ILE A 118 -2.30 -17.34 -7.60
CA ILE A 118 -1.34 -16.87 -8.60
C ILE A 118 -0.57 -15.67 -8.05
N SER A 119 0.59 -15.35 -8.64
CA SER A 119 1.13 -13.98 -8.55
C SER A 119 0.65 -13.23 -9.79
N PRO A 120 -0.32 -12.30 -9.70
CA PRO A 120 -0.87 -11.63 -10.87
C PRO A 120 0.22 -10.90 -11.65
N GLU A 121 0.34 -11.04 -12.98
CA GLU A 121 -0.17 -12.13 -13.82
C GLU A 121 1.01 -12.92 -14.39
N ASN A 122 1.99 -13.17 -13.53
CA ASN A 122 3.31 -13.63 -13.93
C ASN A 122 3.35 -15.16 -14.06
N THR A 123 4.32 -15.63 -14.83
CA THR A 123 4.55 -17.05 -15.12
C THR A 123 5.97 -17.42 -14.69
N TYR A 124 6.10 -18.58 -14.05
CA TYR A 124 7.38 -19.12 -13.58
C TYR A 124 7.79 -20.38 -14.36
N LEU A 125 9.08 -20.71 -14.30
CA LEU A 125 9.66 -21.92 -14.88
C LEU A 125 9.99 -22.94 -13.80
N LEU A 126 9.52 -24.17 -14.01
CA LEU A 126 9.96 -25.34 -13.26
C LEU A 126 11.33 -25.81 -13.76
N GLU A 127 12.05 -26.58 -12.94
CA GLU A 127 13.34 -27.20 -13.32
C GLU A 127 13.22 -28.09 -14.58
N SER A 128 12.03 -28.65 -14.84
CA SER A 128 11.73 -29.42 -16.04
C SER A 128 11.64 -28.58 -17.33
N GLY A 129 11.67 -27.24 -17.21
CA GLY A 129 11.41 -26.29 -18.30
C GLY A 129 9.93 -26.03 -18.56
N GLN A 130 9.02 -26.67 -17.82
CA GLN A 130 7.59 -26.40 -17.93
C GLN A 130 7.24 -25.05 -17.27
N GLN A 131 6.34 -24.30 -17.91
CA GLN A 131 5.80 -23.05 -17.39
C GLN A 131 4.63 -23.30 -16.43
N GLY A 132 4.56 -22.53 -15.35
CA GLY A 132 3.49 -22.56 -14.36
C GLY A 132 2.97 -21.16 -14.02
N THR A 133 1.70 -21.08 -13.66
CA THR A 133 1.03 -19.84 -13.23
C THR A 133 0.35 -20.04 -11.88
N LEU A 134 -0.41 -21.14 -11.74
CA LEU A 134 -1.06 -21.54 -10.49
C LEU A 134 -0.04 -22.02 -9.48
N CYS A 135 -0.11 -21.48 -8.28
CA CYS A 135 0.82 -21.72 -7.19
C CYS A 135 0.11 -21.78 -5.84
N ILE A 136 0.86 -22.18 -4.82
CA ILE A 136 0.44 -22.16 -3.42
C ILE A 136 1.28 -21.12 -2.68
N GLY A 137 0.62 -20.25 -1.92
CA GLY A 137 1.26 -19.24 -1.08
C GLY A 137 2.19 -18.27 -1.81
N PRO A 138 1.78 -17.59 -2.91
CA PRO A 138 2.59 -16.54 -3.50
C PRO A 138 2.85 -15.42 -2.48
N SER A 139 3.97 -14.71 -2.62
CA SER A 139 4.37 -13.68 -1.65
C SER A 139 3.30 -12.59 -1.49
N MET A 140 2.64 -12.19 -2.58
CA MET A 140 1.61 -11.15 -2.56
C MET A 140 0.44 -11.50 -1.62
N ASP A 141 -0.08 -12.72 -1.68
CA ASP A 141 -1.19 -13.17 -0.83
C ASP A 141 -0.84 -13.04 0.65
N THR A 142 0.35 -13.54 1.02
CA THR A 142 0.82 -13.47 2.40
C THR A 142 0.96 -12.04 2.89
N GLN A 143 1.37 -11.12 2.02
CA GLN A 143 1.51 -9.71 2.37
C GLN A 143 0.15 -9.03 2.56
N ILE A 144 -0.81 -9.28 1.66
CA ILE A 144 -2.18 -8.73 1.77
C ILE A 144 -2.88 -9.26 3.02
N ILE A 145 -2.79 -10.58 3.27
CA ILE A 145 -3.41 -11.22 4.44
C ILE A 145 -2.87 -10.61 5.73
N ARG A 146 -1.56 -10.35 5.81
CA ARG A 146 -0.94 -9.71 6.99
C ARG A 146 -1.49 -8.30 7.22
N ASP A 147 -1.61 -7.49 6.17
CA ASP A 147 -2.16 -6.13 6.29
C ASP A 147 -3.65 -6.15 6.68
N MET A 148 -4.43 -7.09 6.15
CA MET A 148 -5.83 -7.26 6.51
C MET A 148 -6.00 -7.71 7.97
N ILE A 149 -5.19 -8.67 8.45
CA ILE A 149 -5.18 -9.09 9.85
C ILE A 149 -4.83 -7.90 10.75
N HIS A 150 -3.78 -7.15 10.41
CA HIS A 150 -3.40 -5.95 11.16
C HIS A 150 -4.51 -4.90 11.20
N ALA A 151 -5.16 -4.64 10.06
CA ALA A 151 -6.29 -3.73 9.96
C ALA A 151 -7.42 -4.15 10.91
N TYR A 152 -7.82 -5.43 10.89
CA TYR A 152 -8.86 -5.96 11.77
C TYR A 152 -8.46 -5.86 13.26
N VAL A 153 -7.30 -6.39 13.64
CA VAL A 153 -6.83 -6.42 15.03
C VAL A 153 -6.68 -5.02 15.62
N LYS A 154 -6.13 -4.06 14.86
CA LYS A 154 -6.05 -2.66 15.30
C LYS A 154 -7.44 -2.05 15.47
N SER A 155 -8.36 -2.33 14.54
CA SER A 155 -9.73 -1.79 14.58
C SER A 155 -10.50 -2.26 15.81
N VAL A 156 -10.51 -3.57 16.09
CA VAL A 156 -11.23 -4.13 17.24
C VAL A 156 -10.64 -3.65 18.57
N ASN A 157 -9.31 -3.54 18.66
CA ASN A 157 -8.64 -3.00 19.85
C ASN A 157 -9.01 -1.54 20.08
N LEU A 158 -9.01 -0.72 19.02
CA LEU A 158 -9.36 0.69 19.11
C LEU A 158 -10.84 0.89 19.47
N LEU A 159 -11.73 0.09 18.90
CA LEU A 159 -13.17 0.10 19.19
C LEU A 159 -13.53 -0.64 20.49
N ARG A 160 -12.57 -1.27 21.16
CA ARG A 160 -12.74 -2.08 22.38
C ARG A 160 -13.79 -3.17 22.22
N ILE A 161 -13.77 -3.85 21.07
CA ILE A 161 -14.66 -4.97 20.75
C ILE A 161 -13.97 -6.28 21.15
N GLU A 162 -14.64 -7.07 21.98
CA GLU A 162 -14.20 -8.43 22.30
C GLU A 162 -14.59 -9.37 21.16
N SER A 163 -13.62 -10.05 20.55
CA SER A 163 -13.84 -11.00 19.45
C SER A 163 -12.89 -12.18 19.54
N SER A 164 -13.42 -13.40 19.48
CA SER A 164 -12.60 -14.62 19.46
C SER A 164 -11.73 -14.71 18.20
N LEU A 165 -12.21 -14.14 17.09
CA LEU A 165 -11.50 -14.08 15.83
C LEU A 165 -10.16 -13.34 15.97
N THR A 166 -10.07 -12.33 16.84
CA THR A 166 -8.82 -11.58 17.08
C THR A 166 -7.69 -12.50 17.50
N SER A 167 -7.93 -13.37 18.48
CA SER A 167 -6.92 -14.32 18.97
C SER A 167 -6.53 -15.34 17.90
N GLU A 168 -7.50 -15.84 17.13
CA GLU A 168 -7.25 -16.77 16.03
C GLU A 168 -6.37 -16.13 14.93
N LEU A 169 -6.67 -14.89 14.54
CA LEU A 169 -5.92 -14.18 13.51
C LEU A 169 -4.48 -13.85 13.95
N ILE A 170 -4.27 -13.51 15.22
CA ILE A 170 -2.92 -13.31 15.78
C ILE A 170 -2.09 -14.59 15.69
N GLU A 171 -2.69 -15.76 15.94
CA GLU A 171 -1.99 -17.04 15.79
C GLU A 171 -1.75 -17.42 14.32
N ILE A 172 -2.70 -17.08 13.44
CA ILE A 172 -2.53 -17.25 11.99
C ILE A 172 -1.35 -16.43 11.48
N GLU A 173 -1.28 -15.15 11.85
CA GLU A 173 -0.24 -14.23 11.40
C GLU A 173 1.18 -14.75 11.71
N LYS A 174 1.38 -15.30 12.91
CA LYS A 174 2.65 -15.91 13.35
C LYS A 174 3.08 -17.09 12.47
N ARG A 175 2.12 -17.77 11.84
CA ARG A 175 2.32 -18.96 11.02
C ARG A 175 2.36 -18.67 9.52
N LEU A 176 2.08 -17.43 9.11
CA LEU A 176 2.22 -17.02 7.71
C LEU A 176 3.69 -17.10 7.26
N PRO A 177 3.97 -17.40 5.97
CA PRO A 177 5.31 -17.31 5.42
C PRO A 177 5.95 -15.95 5.65
N LYS A 178 7.25 -15.97 5.93
CA LYS A 178 8.07 -14.75 5.94
C LYS A 178 8.52 -14.43 4.51
N LEU A 179 8.74 -13.14 4.26
CA LEU A 179 9.37 -12.69 3.03
C LEU A 179 10.80 -13.23 2.97
N SER A 180 11.19 -13.69 1.79
CA SER A 180 12.46 -14.37 1.56
C SER A 180 13.19 -13.76 0.37
N ILE A 181 14.52 -13.87 0.39
CA ILE A 181 15.41 -13.36 -0.65
C ILE A 181 15.86 -14.55 -1.50
N GLY A 182 15.70 -14.43 -2.82
CA GLY A 182 16.07 -15.45 -3.78
C GLY A 182 17.55 -15.42 -4.16
N THR A 183 17.94 -16.34 -5.03
CA THR A 183 19.31 -16.56 -5.50
C THR A 183 19.92 -15.36 -6.23
N HIS A 184 19.10 -14.50 -6.85
CA HIS A 184 19.58 -13.27 -7.49
C HIS A 184 19.61 -12.07 -6.54
N GLY A 185 19.36 -12.28 -5.24
CA GLY A 185 19.24 -11.21 -4.25
C GLY A 185 17.91 -10.43 -4.33
N GLN A 186 16.98 -10.88 -5.17
CA GLN A 186 15.65 -10.32 -5.35
C GLN A 186 14.69 -10.80 -4.25
N LEU A 187 13.60 -10.07 -4.02
CA LEU A 187 12.52 -10.59 -3.18
C LEU A 187 11.82 -11.74 -3.93
N MET A 188 11.62 -12.88 -3.28
CA MET A 188 10.96 -14.03 -3.90
C MET A 188 9.50 -13.71 -4.24
N GLU A 189 9.07 -14.03 -5.46
CA GLU A 189 7.69 -13.83 -5.91
C GLU A 189 6.76 -14.99 -5.50
N TRP A 190 7.26 -16.22 -5.53
CA TRP A 190 6.55 -17.44 -5.14
C TRP A 190 7.17 -18.08 -3.90
N ALA A 191 6.52 -19.11 -3.36
CA ALA A 191 6.99 -19.85 -2.19
C ALA A 191 8.33 -20.57 -2.40
N GLU A 192 8.67 -20.87 -3.65
CA GLU A 192 9.95 -21.43 -4.07
C GLU A 192 10.63 -20.44 -5.02
N ASP A 193 11.97 -20.48 -5.07
CA ASP A 193 12.79 -19.55 -5.86
C ASP A 193 12.82 -19.98 -7.34
N TYR A 194 11.68 -19.82 -8.00
CA TYR A 194 11.55 -20.13 -9.42
C TYR A 194 12.20 -19.08 -10.31
N GLU A 195 12.71 -19.53 -11.45
CA GLU A 195 13.05 -18.63 -12.55
C GLU A 195 11.77 -18.08 -13.19
N GLU A 196 11.88 -16.87 -13.74
CA GLU A 196 10.75 -16.17 -14.34
C GLU A 196 10.71 -16.38 -15.85
N VAL A 197 9.52 -16.62 -16.42
CA VAL A 197 9.35 -16.65 -17.87
C VAL A 197 9.50 -15.25 -18.46
N GLU A 198 8.97 -14.25 -17.77
CA GLU A 198 8.98 -12.85 -18.18
C GLU A 198 9.65 -11.99 -17.10
N PRO A 199 11.00 -11.93 -17.02
CA PRO A 199 11.68 -11.09 -16.04
C PRO A 199 11.31 -9.60 -16.13
N GLY A 200 10.86 -9.14 -17.31
CA GLY A 200 10.34 -7.79 -17.58
C GLY A 200 8.85 -7.62 -17.36
N HIS A 201 8.19 -8.52 -16.62
CA HIS A 201 6.74 -8.52 -16.46
C HIS A 201 6.24 -7.19 -15.88
N ARG A 202 5.07 -6.75 -16.35
CA ARG A 202 4.46 -5.47 -15.97
C ARG A 202 4.01 -5.42 -14.50
N HIS A 203 3.62 -6.56 -13.92
CA HIS A 203 3.30 -6.64 -12.49
C HIS A 203 4.55 -6.85 -11.64
N ILE A 204 4.50 -6.28 -10.44
CA ILE A 204 5.51 -6.48 -9.40
C ILE A 204 4.80 -6.81 -8.09
N SER A 205 3.86 -7.75 -8.19
CA SER A 205 2.87 -8.12 -7.16
C SER A 205 3.50 -8.47 -5.80
N HIS A 206 4.64 -9.13 -5.81
CA HIS A 206 5.39 -9.47 -4.60
C HIS A 206 6.07 -8.26 -3.93
N LEU A 207 6.07 -7.07 -4.53
CA LEU A 207 6.46 -5.82 -3.87
C LEU A 207 5.28 -5.03 -3.29
N TYR A 208 4.08 -5.63 -3.17
CA TYR A 208 2.97 -5.05 -2.41
C TYR A 208 3.42 -4.62 -0.99
N ALA A 209 4.26 -5.43 -0.34
CA ALA A 209 4.86 -5.18 0.96
C ALA A 209 5.69 -3.88 1.05
N LEU A 210 6.23 -3.41 -0.08
CA LEU A 210 6.92 -2.12 -0.19
C LEU A 210 5.95 -0.98 -0.45
N TYR A 211 5.02 -1.17 -1.39
CA TYR A 211 3.94 -0.23 -1.69
C TYR A 211 2.74 -0.96 -2.32
N PRO A 212 1.51 -0.79 -1.81
CA PRO A 212 1.06 0.26 -0.87
C PRO A 212 1.30 -0.01 0.62
N SER A 213 1.74 -1.22 0.99
CA SER A 213 1.99 -1.62 2.38
C SER A 213 3.17 -0.87 3.02
N ASN A 214 3.47 -1.16 4.28
CA ASN A 214 4.65 -0.71 5.01
C ASN A 214 5.42 -1.87 5.67
N GLN A 215 5.23 -3.10 5.20
CA GLN A 215 5.94 -4.27 5.68
C GLN A 215 7.44 -4.23 5.32
N ILE A 216 7.80 -3.64 4.17
CA ILE A 216 9.18 -3.35 3.78
C ILE A 216 9.44 -1.86 3.89
N THR A 217 10.40 -1.48 4.72
CA THR A 217 10.86 -0.10 4.88
C THR A 217 12.38 -0.06 5.03
N ILE A 218 13.01 1.03 4.60
CA ILE A 218 14.47 1.22 4.74
C ILE A 218 14.88 1.16 6.22
N ALA A 219 14.06 1.74 7.10
CA ALA A 219 14.35 1.85 8.53
C ALA A 219 14.23 0.52 9.28
N LYS A 220 13.21 -0.30 8.99
CA LYS A 220 12.89 -1.49 9.79
C LYS A 220 13.37 -2.81 9.16
N THR A 221 13.47 -2.87 7.84
CA THR A 221 13.74 -4.12 7.11
C THR A 221 14.76 -3.89 6.00
N LYS A 222 15.96 -3.42 6.39
CA LYS A 222 17.01 -2.99 5.45
C LYS A 222 17.36 -4.04 4.39
N GLU A 223 17.50 -5.30 4.78
CA GLU A 223 17.84 -6.39 3.84
C GLU A 223 16.73 -6.62 2.80
N LEU A 224 15.46 -6.59 3.23
CA LEU A 224 14.31 -6.69 2.31
C LEU A 224 14.15 -5.46 1.42
N ALA A 225 14.51 -4.27 1.92
CA ALA A 225 14.51 -3.04 1.10
C ALA A 225 15.57 -3.11 -0.01
N VAL A 226 16.75 -3.66 0.29
CA VAL A 226 17.78 -3.95 -0.73
C VAL A 226 17.28 -4.98 -1.74
N ALA A 227 16.62 -6.05 -1.28
CA ALA A 227 16.05 -7.06 -2.17
C ALA A 227 14.95 -6.49 -3.08
N ALA A 228 14.11 -5.59 -2.56
CA ALA A 228 13.09 -4.89 -3.34
C ALA A 228 13.70 -3.95 -4.40
N GLU A 229 14.78 -3.24 -4.06
CA GLU A 229 15.55 -2.45 -5.04
C GLU A 229 16.13 -3.34 -6.15
N ILE A 230 16.66 -4.51 -5.81
CA ILE A 230 17.16 -5.49 -6.79
C ILE A 230 16.02 -6.01 -7.69
N THR A 231 14.87 -6.36 -7.11
CA THR A 231 13.67 -6.74 -7.87
C THR A 231 13.29 -5.68 -8.91
N LEU A 232 13.19 -4.41 -8.49
CA LEU A 232 12.84 -3.30 -9.40
C LEU A 232 13.85 -3.15 -10.54
N LYS A 233 15.16 -3.20 -10.23
CA LYS A 233 16.21 -3.11 -11.24
C LYS A 233 16.12 -4.25 -12.25
N ARG A 234 15.90 -5.49 -11.80
CA ARG A 234 15.75 -6.66 -12.68
C ARG A 234 14.55 -6.52 -13.62
N ARG A 235 13.40 -6.10 -13.10
CA ARG A 235 12.18 -5.81 -13.87
C ARG A 235 12.45 -4.79 -14.96
N LEU A 236 13.04 -3.65 -14.59
CA LEU A 236 13.32 -2.54 -15.51
C LEU A 236 14.37 -2.88 -16.57
N GLN A 237 15.46 -3.56 -16.19
CA GLN A 237 16.50 -4.02 -17.13
C GLN A 237 15.96 -4.97 -18.19
N SER A 238 14.84 -5.64 -17.89
CA SER A 238 14.20 -6.62 -18.77
C SER A 238 12.98 -6.06 -19.53
N GLY A 239 12.72 -4.74 -19.48
CA GLY A 239 11.63 -4.09 -20.23
C GLY A 239 10.32 -3.89 -19.44
N GLY A 240 10.34 -4.06 -18.12
CA GLY A 240 9.21 -3.75 -17.24
C GLY A 240 8.88 -2.25 -17.18
N GLY A 241 7.72 -1.91 -16.59
CA GLY A 241 7.28 -0.52 -16.49
C GLY A 241 6.85 0.11 -17.83
N HIS A 242 6.39 -0.71 -18.77
CA HIS A 242 5.99 -0.26 -20.11
C HIS A 242 4.54 0.22 -20.19
N THR A 243 3.63 -0.28 -19.33
CA THR A 243 2.26 0.24 -19.22
C THR A 243 2.20 1.42 -18.24
N GLY A 244 1.19 2.28 -18.41
CA GLY A 244 0.96 3.46 -17.55
C GLY A 244 0.89 3.13 -16.07
N TRP A 245 -0.02 2.25 -15.65
CA TRP A 245 -0.11 1.80 -14.25
C TRP A 245 1.16 1.16 -13.71
N SER A 246 1.87 0.36 -14.52
CA SER A 246 3.09 -0.35 -14.06
C SER A 246 4.17 0.68 -13.74
N ARG A 247 4.35 1.66 -14.62
CA ARG A 247 5.26 2.78 -14.41
C ARG A 247 4.86 3.63 -13.21
N ALA A 248 3.57 3.93 -13.08
CA ALA A 248 3.05 4.67 -11.93
C ALA A 248 3.31 3.94 -10.61
N TRP A 249 3.17 2.62 -10.56
CA TRP A 249 3.47 1.82 -9.37
C TRP A 249 4.96 1.85 -9.03
N ILE A 250 5.83 1.79 -10.04
CA ILE A 250 7.30 1.90 -9.90
C ILE A 250 7.72 3.27 -9.33
N ILE A 251 7.05 4.37 -9.70
CA ILE A 251 7.30 5.69 -9.08
C ILE A 251 7.10 5.61 -7.56
N ASN A 252 5.99 5.04 -7.12
CA ASN A 252 5.67 4.90 -5.70
C ASN A 252 6.68 3.99 -4.97
N MET A 253 7.11 2.89 -5.60
CA MET A 253 8.12 2.00 -5.03
C MET A 253 9.50 2.66 -4.92
N TRP A 254 9.94 3.44 -5.92
CA TRP A 254 11.18 4.21 -5.83
C TRP A 254 11.11 5.30 -4.76
N ALA A 255 9.94 5.94 -4.62
CA ALA A 255 9.71 6.90 -3.55
C ALA A 255 9.85 6.24 -2.16
N ARG A 256 9.26 5.05 -1.95
CA ARG A 256 9.39 4.28 -0.70
C ARG A 256 10.81 3.80 -0.40
N LEU A 257 11.66 3.69 -1.42
CA LEU A 257 13.09 3.36 -1.28
C LEU A 257 13.98 4.62 -1.16
N GLY A 258 13.41 5.82 -1.08
CA GLY A 258 14.17 7.07 -0.97
C GLY A 258 15.03 7.36 -2.21
N ARG A 259 14.70 6.77 -3.36
CA ARG A 259 15.43 6.93 -4.62
C ARG A 259 14.78 8.03 -5.46
N GLY A 260 14.89 9.28 -4.99
CA GLY A 260 14.18 10.43 -5.57
C GLY A 260 14.47 10.67 -7.05
N ASP A 261 15.73 10.58 -7.47
CA ASP A 261 16.09 10.74 -8.89
C ASP A 261 15.46 9.66 -9.76
N LEU A 262 15.49 8.38 -9.34
CA LEU A 262 14.85 7.29 -10.07
C LEU A 262 13.32 7.47 -10.13
N ALA A 263 12.69 7.88 -9.03
CA ALA A 263 11.26 8.19 -9.01
C ALA A 263 10.92 9.33 -9.99
N GLY A 264 11.71 10.41 -9.99
CA GLY A 264 11.55 11.56 -10.89
C GLY A 264 11.75 11.20 -12.36
N GLU A 265 12.74 10.36 -12.69
CA GLU A 265 12.92 9.82 -14.04
C GLU A 265 11.66 9.07 -14.50
N HIS A 266 11.06 8.24 -13.63
CA HIS A 266 9.84 7.52 -13.97
C HIS A 266 8.60 8.43 -14.08
N VAL A 267 8.53 9.55 -13.37
CA VAL A 267 7.50 10.59 -13.57
C VAL A 267 7.65 11.21 -14.97
N GLU A 268 8.86 11.61 -15.37
CA GLU A 268 9.13 12.16 -16.71
C GLU A 268 8.77 11.15 -17.80
N GLU A 269 9.09 9.88 -17.56
CA GLU A 269 8.85 8.77 -18.46
C GLU A 269 7.37 8.38 -18.55
N LEU A 270 6.57 8.53 -17.48
CA LEU A 270 5.12 8.36 -17.52
C LEU A 270 4.49 9.38 -18.47
N LEU A 271 4.85 10.65 -18.31
CA LEU A 271 4.38 11.74 -19.17
C LEU A 271 4.85 11.60 -20.62
N ARG A 272 6.07 11.08 -20.83
CA ARG A 272 6.66 10.95 -22.17
C ARG A 272 6.08 9.79 -22.98
N LYS A 273 5.81 8.65 -22.35
CA LYS A 273 5.51 7.38 -23.06
C LYS A 273 4.12 6.82 -22.79
N SER A 274 3.48 7.21 -21.70
CA SER A 274 2.22 6.62 -21.23
C SER A 274 1.16 7.71 -21.03
N THR A 275 1.18 8.77 -21.82
CA THR A 275 0.23 9.88 -21.70
C THR A 275 -0.19 10.36 -23.09
N TYR A 276 -1.49 10.44 -23.33
CA TYR A 276 -2.08 11.01 -24.54
C TYR A 276 -2.06 12.55 -24.49
N ASP A 277 -2.32 13.21 -25.63
CA ASP A 277 -2.32 14.69 -25.73
C ASP A 277 -3.30 15.39 -24.76
N ASN A 278 -4.36 14.69 -24.33
CA ASN A 278 -5.32 15.16 -23.34
C ASN A 278 -4.93 14.85 -21.89
N LEU A 279 -3.68 14.43 -21.65
CA LEU A 279 -3.12 13.99 -20.37
C LEU A 279 -3.72 12.72 -19.77
N PHE A 280 -4.56 11.99 -20.52
CA PHE A 280 -5.00 10.67 -20.08
C PHE A 280 -3.86 9.66 -20.17
N ASP A 281 -3.75 8.83 -19.15
CA ASP A 281 -2.80 7.73 -19.11
C ASP A 281 -3.10 6.70 -20.21
N CYS A 282 -2.03 6.09 -20.70
CA CYS A 282 -2.04 5.20 -21.84
C CYS A 282 -1.42 3.86 -21.45
N HIS A 283 -2.26 2.82 -21.43
CA HIS A 283 -1.82 1.45 -21.23
C HIS A 283 -0.99 0.92 -22.41
N PRO A 284 -1.38 1.06 -23.71
CA PRO A 284 -2.65 1.46 -24.34
C PRO A 284 -3.79 0.42 -24.25
N PRO A 285 -5.08 0.80 -24.44
CA PRO A 285 -5.56 2.16 -24.71
C PRO A 285 -5.65 3.00 -23.42
N PHE A 286 -6.54 4.00 -23.35
CA PHE A 286 -6.77 4.76 -22.13
C PHE A 286 -7.09 3.84 -20.93
N GLN A 287 -6.31 4.00 -19.87
CA GLN A 287 -6.58 3.49 -18.53
C GLN A 287 -6.32 4.63 -17.55
N ILE A 288 -7.16 4.80 -16.53
CA ILE A 288 -7.06 5.96 -15.61
C ILE A 288 -6.11 5.70 -14.43
N ASP A 289 -5.72 4.44 -14.25
CA ASP A 289 -4.89 3.97 -13.14
C ASP A 289 -3.51 4.64 -13.11
N GLY A 290 -2.84 4.84 -14.25
CA GLY A 290 -1.56 5.54 -14.30
C GLY A 290 -1.65 7.02 -13.92
N ASN A 291 -2.77 7.71 -14.22
CA ASN A 291 -3.00 9.08 -13.76
C ASN A 291 -3.07 9.16 -12.22
N PHE A 292 -3.84 8.26 -11.62
CA PHE A 292 -4.01 8.20 -10.16
C PHE A 292 -2.73 7.73 -9.45
N GLY A 293 -2.07 6.71 -9.99
CA GLY A 293 -0.82 6.19 -9.46
C GLY A 293 0.33 7.19 -9.57
N GLY A 294 0.42 7.94 -10.67
CA GLY A 294 1.42 9.00 -10.87
C GLY A 294 1.24 10.15 -9.88
N THR A 295 -0.02 10.59 -9.69
CA THR A 295 -0.37 11.59 -8.66
C THR A 295 0.02 11.12 -7.26
N ALA A 296 -0.28 9.86 -6.91
CA ALA A 296 0.12 9.28 -5.63
C ALA A 296 1.64 9.20 -5.48
N GLY A 297 2.35 8.85 -6.55
CA GLY A 297 3.81 8.76 -6.56
C GLY A 297 4.49 10.10 -6.29
N ILE A 298 4.02 11.18 -6.93
CA ILE A 298 4.50 12.54 -6.66
C ILE A 298 4.27 12.92 -5.19
N ALA A 299 3.09 12.61 -4.63
CA ALA A 299 2.82 12.86 -3.22
C ALA A 299 3.76 12.05 -2.30
N GLU A 300 3.99 10.77 -2.57
CA GLU A 300 4.91 9.90 -1.81
C GLU A 300 6.38 10.30 -1.93
N MET A 301 6.77 11.00 -3.00
CA MET A 301 8.11 11.59 -3.15
C MET A 301 8.30 12.81 -2.23
N LEU A 302 7.23 13.59 -2.05
CA LEU A 302 7.23 14.82 -1.26
C LEU A 302 6.94 14.58 0.22
N MET A 303 6.10 13.60 0.56
CA MET A 303 5.73 13.31 1.94
C MET A 303 5.38 11.83 2.12
N GLN A 304 5.90 11.24 3.20
CA GLN A 304 5.53 9.90 3.66
C GLN A 304 4.99 9.96 5.08
N SER A 305 4.04 9.08 5.41
CA SER A 305 3.47 9.02 6.77
C SER A 305 3.21 7.59 7.27
N HIS A 306 3.78 6.59 6.62
CA HIS A 306 3.45 5.18 6.84
C HIS A 306 4.28 4.52 7.94
N ASN A 307 5.30 5.21 8.47
CA ASN A 307 6.22 4.69 9.49
C ASN A 307 5.90 5.10 10.93
N GLY A 308 4.73 5.71 11.15
CA GLY A 308 4.31 6.25 12.45
C GLY A 308 4.70 7.71 12.66
N TYR A 309 5.30 8.35 11.65
CA TYR A 309 5.63 9.77 11.63
C TYR A 309 5.49 10.33 10.21
N VAL A 310 5.28 11.65 10.12
CA VAL A 310 5.37 12.44 8.90
C VAL A 310 6.84 12.66 8.55
N GLU A 311 7.24 12.35 7.33
CA GLU A 311 8.57 12.58 6.79
C GLU A 311 8.45 13.45 5.54
N LEU A 312 9.18 14.57 5.53
CA LEU A 312 9.14 15.56 4.44
C LEU A 312 10.32 15.31 3.49
N LEU A 313 10.06 15.42 2.19
CA LEU A 313 11.03 15.20 1.11
C LEU A 313 11.76 13.83 1.17
N PRO A 314 11.08 12.71 1.48
CA PRO A 314 11.75 11.41 1.61
C PRO A 314 12.41 10.93 0.31
N ALA A 315 11.94 11.40 -0.86
CA ALA A 315 12.49 11.03 -2.16
C ALA A 315 12.38 12.18 -3.17
N LEU A 316 12.85 13.38 -2.81
CA LEU A 316 12.87 14.53 -3.73
C LEU A 316 13.88 14.32 -4.88
N PRO A 317 13.49 14.47 -6.16
CA PRO A 317 14.43 14.48 -7.27
C PRO A 317 15.39 15.67 -7.18
N SER A 318 16.66 15.45 -7.49
CA SER A 318 17.71 16.49 -7.51
C SER A 318 17.39 17.66 -8.46
N LYS A 319 16.57 17.42 -9.48
CA LYS A 319 16.09 18.45 -10.42
C LYS A 319 15.08 19.41 -9.78
N TRP A 320 14.34 18.99 -8.76
CA TRP A 320 13.33 19.82 -8.08
C TRP A 320 13.99 20.64 -6.98
N ARG A 321 14.87 21.58 -7.37
CA ARG A 321 15.69 22.34 -6.43
C ARG A 321 14.89 23.20 -5.46
N GLU A 322 13.82 23.81 -5.96
CA GLU A 322 12.97 24.71 -5.19
C GLU A 322 11.51 24.42 -5.51
N GLY A 323 10.64 24.61 -4.53
CA GLY A 323 9.20 24.43 -4.72
C GLY A 323 8.44 24.51 -3.40
N ALA A 324 7.13 24.32 -3.51
CA ALA A 324 6.25 24.25 -2.37
C ALA A 324 5.09 23.30 -2.66
N VAL A 325 4.55 22.72 -1.60
CA VAL A 325 3.33 21.92 -1.63
C VAL A 325 2.44 22.34 -0.47
N THR A 326 1.13 22.41 -0.73
CA THR A 326 0.14 22.82 0.26
C THR A 326 -0.98 21.80 0.31
N GLY A 327 -1.39 21.43 1.52
CA GLY A 327 -2.59 20.63 1.74
C GLY A 327 -2.45 19.14 1.53
N LEU A 328 -1.23 18.57 1.59
CA LEU A 328 -1.10 17.12 1.63
C LEU A 328 -1.65 16.60 2.96
N LYS A 329 -2.27 15.42 2.95
CA LYS A 329 -2.79 14.78 4.15
C LYS A 329 -1.89 13.64 4.59
N ALA A 330 -1.51 13.61 5.84
CA ALA A 330 -0.79 12.52 6.47
C ALA A 330 -1.70 11.70 7.38
N ARG A 331 -1.32 10.45 7.63
CA ARG A 331 -1.94 9.60 8.65
C ARG A 331 -1.90 10.29 10.02
N GLY A 332 -2.96 10.15 10.80
CA GLY A 332 -3.22 10.93 12.00
C GLY A 332 -4.17 12.11 11.77
N ASP A 333 -4.77 12.23 10.58
CA ASP A 333 -5.61 13.37 10.17
C ASP A 333 -4.84 14.70 10.28
N VAL A 334 -3.66 14.73 9.67
CA VAL A 334 -2.75 15.89 9.71
C VAL A 334 -2.60 16.48 8.31
N CYS A 335 -2.95 17.74 8.13
CA CYS A 335 -2.68 18.52 6.94
C CYS A 335 -1.25 19.09 7.01
N VAL A 336 -0.49 18.95 5.93
CA VAL A 336 0.92 19.31 5.86
C VAL A 336 1.15 20.20 4.64
N SER A 337 1.79 21.34 4.89
CA SER A 337 2.22 22.28 3.85
C SER A 337 3.65 22.70 4.11
N PHE A 338 4.50 22.75 3.10
CA PHE A 338 5.88 23.17 3.26
C PHE A 338 6.49 23.62 1.94
N SER A 339 7.59 24.37 2.04
CA SER A 339 8.43 24.76 0.92
C SER A 339 9.85 24.25 1.10
N TRP A 340 10.58 24.16 0.00
CA TRP A 340 11.96 23.75 -0.01
C TRP A 340 12.79 24.62 -0.93
N LYS A 341 14.08 24.71 -0.62
CA LYS A 341 15.09 25.41 -1.40
C LYS A 341 16.40 24.63 -1.36
N ASP A 342 17.08 24.56 -2.49
CA ASP A 342 18.31 23.78 -2.67
C ASP A 342 18.18 22.32 -2.19
N GLY A 343 16.98 21.74 -2.41
CA GLY A 343 16.65 20.36 -2.02
C GLY A 343 16.41 20.16 -0.52
N LYS A 344 16.38 21.21 0.30
CA LYS A 344 16.14 21.15 1.74
C LYS A 344 14.84 21.85 2.12
N VAL A 345 14.12 21.29 3.10
CA VAL A 345 12.95 21.95 3.69
C VAL A 345 13.36 23.33 4.18
N LYS A 346 12.56 24.35 3.88
CA LYS A 346 12.82 25.74 4.27
C LYS A 346 11.86 26.21 5.36
N GLU A 347 10.57 25.96 5.18
CA GLU A 347 9.53 26.33 6.14
C GLU A 347 8.28 25.51 5.86
N GLY A 348 7.45 25.34 6.86
CA GLY A 348 6.19 24.63 6.71
C GLY A 348 5.28 24.72 7.91
N CYS A 349 4.16 24.04 7.81
CA CYS A 349 3.20 23.89 8.88
C CYS A 349 2.58 22.49 8.88
N VAL A 350 2.24 22.04 10.08
CA VAL A 350 1.36 20.90 10.32
C VAL A 350 0.11 21.40 11.03
N GLU A 351 -1.05 20.97 10.55
CA GLU A 351 -2.35 21.29 11.11
C GLU A 351 -3.10 19.99 11.36
N THR A 352 -3.52 19.75 12.59
CA THR A 352 -4.31 18.57 12.93
C THR A 352 -5.80 18.81 12.72
N GLY A 353 -6.50 17.77 12.26
CA GLY A 353 -7.96 17.74 12.18
C GLY A 353 -8.59 17.25 13.49
N ARG A 354 -9.14 16.03 13.47
CA ARG A 354 -9.88 15.44 14.60
C ARG A 354 -9.02 15.07 15.81
N ILE A 355 -7.75 14.73 15.62
CA ILE A 355 -6.84 14.31 16.72
C ILE A 355 -5.73 15.32 16.88
N GLY A 356 -5.55 15.84 18.09
CA GLY A 356 -4.39 16.65 18.44
C GLY A 356 -3.12 15.83 18.69
N ILE A 357 -2.68 14.93 17.79
CA ILE A 357 -1.37 14.26 17.89
C ILE A 357 -0.72 14.24 16.50
N CYS A 358 0.50 14.77 16.40
CA CYS A 358 1.33 14.69 15.21
C CYS A 358 2.75 14.26 15.58
N HIS A 359 3.23 13.20 14.91
CA HIS A 359 4.63 12.80 14.95
C HIS A 359 5.30 13.28 13.65
N LEU A 360 6.29 14.16 13.74
CA LEU A 360 7.03 14.72 12.61
C LEU A 360 8.49 14.32 12.74
N ARG A 361 9.05 13.69 11.71
CA ARG A 361 10.50 13.57 11.58
C ARG A 361 11.08 14.96 11.39
N LYS A 362 11.88 15.39 12.36
CA LYS A 362 12.49 16.71 12.42
C LYS A 362 13.40 16.94 11.20
N PRO A 363 13.08 17.90 10.32
CA PRO A 363 14.00 18.30 9.27
C PRO A 363 15.29 18.90 9.88
N GLU A 364 16.38 18.85 9.12
CA GLU A 364 17.66 19.45 9.51
C GLU A 364 17.47 20.93 9.85
N ASN A 365 18.10 21.40 10.93
CA ASN A 365 18.04 22.79 11.42
C ASN A 365 16.62 23.36 11.67
N MET A 366 15.62 22.51 11.87
CA MET A 366 14.25 22.96 12.14
C MET A 366 14.14 23.69 13.49
N ARG A 367 13.47 24.84 13.49
CA ARG A 367 12.98 25.56 14.67
C ARG A 367 11.49 25.88 14.54
N ILE A 368 10.80 25.87 15.68
CA ILE A 368 9.40 26.27 15.76
C ILE A 368 9.30 27.80 15.67
N THR A 369 8.48 28.30 14.76
CA THR A 369 8.22 29.74 14.59
C THR A 369 6.92 30.17 15.25
N SER A 370 5.94 29.26 15.35
CA SER A 370 4.66 29.49 15.99
C SER A 370 4.05 28.13 16.36
N ILE A 371 3.47 28.07 17.54
CA ILE A 371 2.83 26.89 18.12
C ILE A 371 1.67 27.38 18.98
N ASP A 372 0.52 26.71 18.90
CA ASP A 372 -0.62 27.04 19.74
C ASP A 372 -0.31 26.74 21.22
N GLU A 373 -0.78 27.58 22.14
CA GLU A 373 -0.41 27.53 23.56
C GLU A 373 -0.78 26.21 24.25
N THR A 374 -1.77 25.48 23.72
CA THR A 374 -2.26 24.21 24.25
C THR A 374 -1.39 23.01 23.85
N VAL A 375 -0.43 23.19 22.94
CA VAL A 375 0.36 22.10 22.37
C VAL A 375 1.56 21.79 23.25
N SER A 376 1.62 20.56 23.73
CA SER A 376 2.82 19.95 24.31
C SER A 376 3.75 19.44 23.20
N MET A 377 5.06 19.62 23.38
CA MET A 377 6.09 19.19 22.43
C MET A 377 7.13 18.32 23.14
N SER A 378 7.49 17.20 22.51
CA SER A 378 8.61 16.34 22.93
C SER A 378 9.42 15.86 21.74
N GLU A 379 10.66 15.44 21.96
CA GLU A 379 11.56 14.94 20.91
C GLU A 379 12.19 13.61 21.36
N CYS A 380 12.15 12.60 20.50
CA CYS A 380 12.81 11.31 20.70
C CYS A 380 13.27 10.77 19.34
N ASP A 381 14.54 10.37 19.21
CA ASP A 381 15.12 9.80 17.97
C ASP A 381 14.79 10.61 16.70
N GLU A 382 15.00 11.93 16.74
CA GLU A 382 14.69 12.88 15.65
C GLU A 382 13.19 13.00 15.31
N ILE A 383 12.29 12.41 16.09
CA ILE A 383 10.85 12.56 15.94
C ILE A 383 10.33 13.58 16.95
N LEU A 384 9.78 14.68 16.45
CA LEU A 384 9.01 15.65 17.22
C LEU A 384 7.58 15.15 17.37
N THR A 385 7.10 15.10 18.60
CA THR A 385 5.69 14.80 18.90
C THR A 385 5.03 16.06 19.41
N PHE A 386 4.01 16.52 18.68
CA PHE A 386 3.10 17.59 19.06
C PHE A 386 1.79 16.98 19.54
N GLN A 387 1.32 17.39 20.71
CA GLN A 387 0.08 16.85 21.28
C GLN A 387 -0.76 17.92 21.98
N SER A 388 -2.07 17.91 21.72
CA SER A 388 -3.11 18.74 22.35
C SER A 388 -4.43 17.96 22.43
N GLU A 389 -5.37 18.42 23.24
CA GLU A 389 -6.76 17.90 23.28
C GLU A 389 -7.62 18.46 22.13
N GLU A 390 -7.16 19.53 21.48
CA GLU A 390 -7.85 20.21 20.37
C GLU A 390 -7.03 20.14 19.07
N SER A 391 -7.67 20.49 17.95
CA SER A 391 -6.96 20.76 16.69
C SER A 391 -5.97 21.89 16.89
N PHE A 392 -4.78 21.79 16.28
CA PHE A 392 -3.74 22.81 16.43
C PHE A 392 -2.98 23.03 15.13
N VAL A 393 -2.27 24.15 15.07
CA VAL A 393 -1.30 24.48 14.03
C VAL A 393 0.08 24.67 14.63
N VAL A 394 1.07 24.01 14.02
CA VAL A 394 2.49 24.25 14.31
C VAL A 394 3.18 24.72 13.04
N LYS A 395 3.85 25.87 13.11
CA LYS A 395 4.67 26.42 12.02
C LYS A 395 6.15 26.32 12.38
N PHE A 396 6.97 26.02 11.38
CA PHE A 396 8.40 25.85 11.54
C PHE A 396 9.18 26.43 10.37
N ALA A 397 10.44 26.74 10.62
CA ALA A 397 11.44 27.13 9.63
C ALA A 397 12.72 26.32 9.83
N CYS A 398 13.48 26.15 8.76
CA CYS A 398 14.78 25.48 8.76
C CYS A 398 15.81 26.50 8.25
N ASP A 399 16.81 26.80 9.09
CA ASP A 399 17.85 27.80 8.79
C ASP A 399 19.08 27.21 8.08
#